data_AF-A0A0N1CB71-F1
#
_entry.id   AF-A0A0N1CB71-F1
#
_cell.length_a   1.000
_cell.length_b   1.000
_cell.length_c   1.000
_cell.angle_alpha   90.00
_cell.angle_beta   90.00
_cell.angle_gamma   90.00
#
_symmetry.space_group_name_H-M   'P 1'
#
loop_
_entity.id
_entity.type
_entity.pdbx_description
1 polymer ?
#
loop_
_entity_poly.entity_id
_entity_poly.type
_entity_poly.pdbx_seq_one_letter_code
_entity_poly.pdbx_strand_id
1 'polypeptide(L)' 'MPLDLPPPRESRFGTPLELSRVHWVKPELVVEVTYLTWTEDGLLRQVSYQGERQDKPARQVKRAAPHT' A
#
# COMPACT_ATOMS: atom_id res chain seq x y z
N MET A 1 19.56 -25.17 9.32
CA MET A 1 18.68 -24.01 9.61
C MET A 1 17.35 -24.57 10.06
N PRO A 2 16.93 -24.39 11.32
CA PRO A 2 15.61 -24.86 11.74
C PRO A 2 14.56 -24.08 10.93
N LEU A 3 13.79 -24.79 10.11
CA LEU A 3 12.75 -24.24 9.24
C LEU A 3 11.47 -23.87 10.02
N ASP A 4 11.47 -24.11 11.33
CA ASP A 4 10.29 -24.01 12.20
C ASP A 4 10.11 -22.64 12.86
N LEU A 5 11.13 -21.77 12.80
CA LEU A 5 11.02 -20.41 13.31
C LEU A 5 10.60 -19.47 12.17
N PRO A 6 9.37 -18.93 12.18
CA PRO A 6 8.98 -17.93 11.19
C PRO A 6 9.94 -16.74 11.30
N PRO A 7 10.33 -16.14 10.16
CA PRO A 7 11.26 -15.02 10.17
C PRO A 7 10.70 -13.88 11.04
N PRO A 8 11.55 -13.16 11.80
CA PRO A 8 11.12 -12.00 12.57
C PRO A 8 10.39 -11.03 11.66
N ARG A 9 9.09 -10.82 11.90
CA ARG A 9 8.29 -9.81 11.20
C ARG A 9 8.54 -8.44 11.83
N GLU A 10 9.79 -8.00 11.88
CA GLU A 10 10.16 -6.67 12.39
C GLU A 10 9.60 -5.55 11.51
N SER A 11 9.47 -5.81 10.20
CA SER A 11 8.88 -4.89 9.24
C SER A 11 7.86 -5.60 8.36
N ARG A 12 6.76 -4.88 8.09
CA ARG A 12 5.68 -5.29 7.20
C ARG A 12 6.09 -5.25 5.72
N PHE A 13 7.22 -4.61 5.42
CA PHE A 13 7.71 -4.35 4.05
C PHE A 13 8.89 -5.24 3.64
N GLY A 14 9.14 -6.36 4.32
CA GLY A 14 10.25 -7.28 3.99
C GLY A 14 11.65 -6.74 4.33
N THR A 15 11.80 -5.42 4.38
CA THR A 15 12.96 -4.69 4.89
C THR A 15 12.52 -3.55 5.82
N PRO A 16 13.39 -3.09 6.73
CA PRO A 16 13.14 -1.85 7.48
C PRO A 16 12.84 -0.68 6.53
N LEU A 17 11.88 0.16 6.92
CA LEU A 17 11.58 1.39 6.17
C LEU A 17 12.68 2.42 6.44
N GLU A 18 13.59 2.58 5.49
CA GLU A 18 14.58 3.65 5.51
C GLU A 18 13.91 4.99 5.17
N LEU A 19 13.45 5.72 6.20
CA LEU A 19 12.78 7.01 6.03
C LEU A 19 13.64 8.04 5.29
N SER A 20 14.97 7.88 5.29
CA SER A 20 15.92 8.69 4.52
C SER A 20 15.68 8.65 3.00
N ARG A 21 14.99 7.61 2.49
CA ARG A 21 14.65 7.44 1.07
C ARG A 21 13.21 7.87 0.75
N VAL A 22 12.46 8.38 1.71
CA VAL A 22 11.06 8.77 1.54
C VAL A 22 11.00 10.28 1.30
N HIS A 23 10.39 10.67 0.18
CA HIS A 23 10.07 12.05 -0.10
C HIS A 23 8.58 12.31 0.17
N TRP A 24 8.31 13.13 1.18
CA TRP A 24 6.95 13.56 1.48
C TRP A 24 6.50 14.61 0.47
N VAL A 25 5.29 14.41 -0.06
CA VAL A 25 4.67 15.32 -1.04
C VAL A 25 3.28 15.72 -0.57
N LYS A 26 2.74 16.80 -1.14
CA LYS A 26 1.34 17.17 -0.91
C LYS A 26 0.42 16.11 -1.53
N PRO A 27 -0.65 15.69 -0.82
CA PRO A 27 -1.55 14.62 -1.29
C PRO A 27 -2.56 15.13 -2.32
N GLU A 28 -2.06 15.47 -3.51
CA GLU A 28 -2.86 16.04 -4.60
C GLU A 28 -3.01 15.06 -5.78
N LEU A 29 -2.02 14.20 -6.00
CA LEU A 29 -1.98 13.22 -7.09
C LEU A 29 -2.89 12.02 -6.78
N VAL A 30 -3.72 11.63 -7.74
CA VAL A 30 -4.52 10.40 -7.68
C VAL A 30 -4.03 9.42 -8.71
N VAL A 31 -3.94 8.15 -8.34
CA VAL A 31 -3.52 7.07 -9.21
C VAL A 31 -4.53 5.94 -9.17
N GLU A 32 -4.64 5.24 -10.28
CA GLU A 32 -5.39 4.00 -10.39
C GLU A 32 -4.46 2.81 -10.19
N VAL A 33 -4.94 1.85 -9.41
CA VAL A 33 -4.20 0.63 -9.08
C VAL A 33 -5.13 -0.57 -9.15
N THR A 34 -4.59 -1.69 -9.63
CA THR A 34 -5.21 -3.01 -9.52
C THR A 34 -4.55 -3.73 -8.35
N TYR A 35 -5.34 -4.42 -7.53
CA TYR A 35 -4.84 -5.14 -6.35
C TYR A 35 -5.68 -6.39 -6.11
N LEU A 36 -5.14 -7.35 -5.35
CA LEU A 36 -5.87 -8.58 -5.03
C LEU A 36 -6.76 -8.43 -3.81
N THR A 37 -6.22 -7.89 -2.71
CA THR A 37 -6.97 -7.79 -1.45
C THR A 37 -6.46 -6.68 -0.56
N TRP A 38 -7.30 -6.28 0.39
CA TRP A 38 -6.92 -5.49 1.55
C TRP A 38 -6.42 -6.43 2.65
N THR A 39 -5.30 -6.10 3.27
CA THR A 39 -4.86 -6.77 4.51
C THR A 39 -5.68 -6.27 5.69
N GLU A 40 -5.68 -7.03 6.79
CA GLU A 40 -6.33 -6.62 8.06
C GLU A 40 -5.83 -5.26 8.54
N ASP A 41 -4.54 -4.98 8.33
CA ASP A 41 -3.93 -3.72 8.69
C ASP A 41 -4.19 -2.55 7.71
N GLY A 42 -5.06 -2.72 6.72
CA GLY A 42 -5.40 -1.64 5.78
C GLY A 42 -4.32 -1.33 4.73
N LEU A 43 -3.53 -2.33 4.30
CA LEU A 43 -2.64 -2.21 3.14
C LEU A 43 -3.23 -2.96 1.94
N LEU A 44 -2.82 -2.57 0.73
CA LEU A 44 -3.17 -3.26 -0.51
C LEU A 44 -2.13 -4.36 -0.80
N ARG A 45 -2.59 -5.56 -1.18
CA ARG A 45 -1.73 -6.70 -1.49
C ARG A 45 -1.64 -6.97 -2.99
N GLN A 46 -0.41 -7.23 -3.46
CA GLN A 46 -0.07 -7.46 -4.88
C GLN A 46 -0.63 -6.34 -5.78
N VAL A 47 -0.14 -5.12 -5.52
CA VAL A 47 -0.61 -3.91 -6.20
C VAL A 47 0.13 -3.71 -7.50
N SER A 48 -0.59 -3.34 -8.56
CA SER A 48 -0.04 -2.95 -9.85
C SER A 48 -0.55 -1.57 -10.23
N TYR A 49 0.37 -0.65 -10.53
CA TYR A 49 0.07 0.70 -10.99
C TYR A 49 -0.52 0.68 -12.39
N GLN A 50 -1.64 1.40 -12.59
CA GLN A 50 -2.29 1.50 -13.90
C GLN A 50 -2.05 2.87 -14.55
N GLY A 51 -2.07 3.95 -13.77
CA GLY A 51 -1.94 5.31 -14.32
C GLY A 51 -2.36 6.39 -13.34
N GLU A 52 -2.17 7.64 -13.74
CA GLU A 52 -2.62 8.82 -13.02
C GLU A 52 -4.08 9.17 -13.40
N ARG A 53 -4.85 9.66 -12.43
CA ARG A 53 -6.25 10.07 -12.57
C ARG A 53 -6.38 11.56 -12.34
N GLN A 54 -6.04 12.35 -13.36
CA GLN A 54 -6.16 13.81 -13.35
C GLN A 54 -7.61 14.30 -13.31
N ASP A 55 -8.54 13.45 -13.72
CA ASP A 55 -9.97 13.71 -13.73
C ASP A 55 -10.60 13.68 -12.32
N LYS A 56 -9.90 13.10 -11.32
CA LYS A 56 -10.46 12.86 -9.99
C LYS A 56 -9.72 13.64 -8.90
N PRO A 57 -10.42 14.45 -8.09
CA PRO A 57 -9.78 15.15 -6.99
C PRO A 57 -9.43 14.18 -5.84
N ALA A 58 -8.26 14.38 -5.22
CA ALA A 58 -7.75 13.52 -4.15
C ALA A 58 -8.74 13.30 -2.99
N ARG A 59 -9.53 14.32 -2.62
CA ARG A 59 -10.53 14.23 -1.53
C ARG A 59 -11.68 13.25 -1.82
N GLN A 60 -11.89 12.87 -3.08
CA GLN A 60 -12.91 11.87 -3.44
C GLN A 60 -12.39 10.43 -3.39
N VAL A 61 -11.09 10.22 -3.21
CA VAL A 61 -10.52 8.88 -3.04
C VAL A 61 -10.82 8.39 -1.64
N LYS A 62 -11.74 7.43 -1.53
CA LYS A 62 -12.16 6.80 -0.27
C LYS A 62 -12.01 5.30 -0.38
N ARG A 63 -11.69 4.65 0.73
CA ARG A 63 -11.73 3.20 0.83
C ARG A 63 -13.19 2.75 0.63
N ALA A 64 -13.41 1.83 -0.31
CA ALA A 64 -14.70 1.20 -0.47
C ALA A 64 -15.05 0.41 0.80
N ALA A 65 -16.34 0.30 1.12
CA ALA A 65 -16.78 -0.56 2.20
C ALA A 65 -16.23 -1.99 1.98
N PRO A 66 -15.77 -2.67 3.04
CA PRO A 66 -15.34 -4.06 2.91
C PRO A 66 -16.49 -4.85 2.26
N HIS A 67 -16.18 -5.61 1.22
CA HIS A 67 -17.12 -6.60 0.70
C HIS A 67 -17.24 -7.70 1.76
N THR A 68 -18.43 -7.80 2.37
CA THR A 68 -18.81 -8.88 3.29
C THR A 68 -18.85 -10.22 2.56
#